data_AF-A0AAD6W6X3-F1
#
_entry.id   AF-A0AAD6W6X3-F1
#
_cell.length_a   1.000
_cell.length_b   1.000
_cell.length_c   1.000
_cell.angle_alpha   90.00
_cell.angle_beta   90.00
_cell.angle_gamma   90.00
#
_symmetry.space_group_name_H-M   'P 1'
#
loop_
_entity.id
_entity.type
_entity.pdbx_description
1 polymer ?
#
loop_
_entity_poly.entity_id
_entity_poly.type
_entity_poly.pdbx_seq_one_letter_code
_entity_poly.pdbx_strand_id
1 'polypeptide(L)'
;MWKLEVAEGDGPWLFSTNKFVGRQIWRCEPNVWTPEEQAQVKMAREKFRLNRFSKASSDVLKNFQLIKENQIDLRIPPVRLGNGEEISREKVETALRKAVRFTSAIQASDGHWPAEFSGPLF
;
A
#
# COMPACT_ATOMS: atom_id res chain seq x y z
N MET A 1 -11.55 -7.49 -10.57
CA MET A 1 -10.52 -7.38 -9.51
C MET A 1 -10.56 -5.95 -8.98
N TRP A 2 -10.24 -5.73 -7.71
CA TRP A 2 -10.38 -4.41 -7.08
C TRP A 2 -9.22 -3.49 -7.47
N LYS A 3 -9.54 -2.34 -8.06
CA LYS A 3 -8.61 -1.27 -8.41
C LYS A 3 -8.84 -0.07 -7.50
N LEU A 4 -7.74 0.55 -7.05
CA LEU A 4 -7.80 1.78 -6.27
C LEU A 4 -7.95 2.98 -7.21
N GLU A 5 -8.98 3.78 -6.99
CA GLU A 5 -9.17 5.09 -7.62
C GLU A 5 -8.94 6.18 -6.58
N VAL A 6 -8.16 7.19 -6.95
CA VAL A 6 -7.75 8.28 -6.06
C VAL A 6 -8.17 9.61 -6.66
N ALA A 7 -8.70 10.49 -5.81
CA ALA A 7 -9.11 11.84 -6.18
C ALA A 7 -10.14 11.93 -7.32
N GLU A 8 -10.88 10.84 -7.55
CA GLU A 8 -11.97 10.77 -8.53
C GLU A 8 -13.34 10.77 -7.86
N GLY A 9 -14.34 11.27 -8.58
CA GLY A 9 -15.73 11.28 -8.15
C GLY A 9 -16.65 11.91 -9.19
N ASP A 10 -17.64 11.16 -9.63
CA ASP A 10 -18.73 11.60 -10.47
C ASP A 10 -20.07 11.14 -9.88
N GLY A 11 -21.03 12.05 -9.77
CA GLY A 11 -22.36 11.66 -9.30
C GLY A 11 -23.19 12.82 -8.78
N PRO A 12 -24.52 12.74 -8.89
CA PRO A 12 -25.43 13.82 -8.48
C PRO A 12 -25.39 14.11 -6.97
N TRP A 13 -24.84 13.19 -6.17
CA TRP A 13 -24.76 13.29 -4.70
C TRP A 13 -23.33 13.42 -4.17
N LEU A 14 -22.34 13.58 -5.06
CA LEU A 14 -20.95 13.81 -4.67
C LEU A 14 -20.61 15.30 -4.77
N PHE A 15 -20.25 15.90 -3.64
CA PHE A 15 -19.78 17.29 -3.56
C PHE A 15 -18.37 17.32 -2.98
N SER A 16 -17.54 18.25 -3.48
CA SER A 16 -16.20 18.47 -2.95
C SER A 16 -15.80 19.94 -3.06
N THR A 17 -15.14 20.44 -2.01
CA THR A 17 -14.51 21.76 -1.98
C THR A 17 -13.05 21.72 -2.45
N ASN A 18 -12.47 20.54 -2.62
CA ASN A 18 -11.04 20.32 -2.91
C ASN A 18 -10.80 19.39 -4.10
N LYS A 19 -11.78 19.24 -5.01
CA LYS A 19 -11.70 18.33 -6.18
C LYS A 19 -11.36 16.87 -5.79
N PHE A 20 -11.95 16.40 -4.70
CA PHE A 20 -11.84 15.05 -4.16
C PHE A 20 -10.42 14.62 -3.72
N VAL A 21 -9.45 15.53 -3.59
CA VAL A 21 -8.11 15.20 -3.06
C VAL A 21 -8.22 14.46 -1.72
N GLY A 22 -7.51 13.33 -1.60
CA GLY A 22 -7.52 12.40 -0.47
C GLY A 22 -8.62 11.33 -0.51
N ARG A 23 -9.55 11.40 -1.47
CA ARG A 23 -10.61 10.41 -1.65
C ARG A 23 -10.04 9.11 -2.22
N GLN A 24 -10.50 7.99 -1.67
CA GLN A 24 -10.12 6.64 -2.06
C GLN A 24 -11.37 5.81 -2.34
N ILE A 25 -11.44 5.17 -3.51
CA ILE A 25 -12.55 4.29 -3.89
C ILE A 25 -11.97 2.99 -4.42
N TRP A 26 -12.64 1.87 -4.13
CA TRP A 26 -12.32 0.57 -4.72
C TRP A 26 -13.33 0.25 -5.82
N ARG A 27 -12.91 0.27 -7.08
CA ARG A 27 -13.74 -0.14 -8.23
C ARG A 27 -13.45 -1.59 -8.59
N CYS A 28 -14.50 -2.38 -8.80
CA CYS A 28 -14.33 -3.74 -9.30
C CYS A 28 -14.28 -3.72 -10.83
N GLU A 29 -13.10 -3.93 -11.39
CA GLU A 29 -12.91 -3.98 -12.85
C GLU A 29 -12.58 -5.41 -13.30
N PRO A 30 -13.40 -6.06 -14.14
CA PRO A 30 -13.04 -7.34 -14.73
C PRO A 30 -11.91 -7.17 -15.76
N ASN A 31 -10.94 -8.09 -15.77
CA ASN A 31 -9.93 -8.29 -16.84
C ASN A 31 -8.79 -7.27 -17.00
N VAL A 32 -8.51 -6.41 -16.02
CA VAL A 32 -7.41 -5.41 -16.12
C VAL A 32 -6.03 -5.94 -15.72
N TRP A 33 -5.96 -7.15 -15.16
CA TRP A 33 -4.79 -7.67 -14.44
C TRP A 33 -4.23 -8.89 -15.16
N THR A 34 -2.90 -8.97 -15.29
CA THR A 34 -2.26 -10.14 -15.90
C THR A 34 -2.43 -11.39 -15.02
N PRO A 35 -2.30 -12.61 -15.56
CA PRO A 35 -2.38 -13.84 -14.76
C PRO A 35 -1.42 -13.86 -13.56
N GLU A 36 -0.23 -13.29 -13.71
CA GLU A 36 0.77 -13.18 -12.65
C GLU A 36 0.30 -12.26 -11.52
N GLU A 37 -0.29 -11.11 -11.87
CA GLU A 37 -0.82 -10.16 -10.90
C GLU A 37 -2.02 -10.76 -10.15
N GLN A 38 -2.89 -11.45 -10.87
CA GLN A 38 -4.00 -12.17 -10.26
C GLN A 38 -3.51 -13.25 -9.29
N ALA A 39 -2.42 -13.95 -9.62
CA ALA A 39 -1.81 -14.93 -8.72
C ALA A 39 -1.23 -14.26 -7.47
N GLN A 40 -0.54 -13.12 -7.60
CA GLN A 40 -0.02 -12.35 -6.47
C GLN A 40 -1.14 -11.86 -5.54
N VAL A 41 -2.26 -11.38 -6.08
CA VAL A 41 -3.43 -10.99 -5.28
C VAL A 41 -4.05 -12.19 -4.56
N LYS A 42 -4.22 -13.32 -5.25
CA LYS A 42 -4.74 -14.54 -4.62
C LYS A 42 -3.84 -14.99 -3.47
N MET A 43 -2.53 -14.96 -3.66
CA MET A 43 -1.55 -15.27 -2.61
C MET A 43 -1.65 -14.28 -1.44
N ALA A 44 -1.75 -12.97 -1.71
CA ALA A 44 -1.91 -11.95 -0.68
C ALA A 44 -3.19 -12.16 0.14
N ARG A 45 -4.31 -12.47 -0.53
CA ARG A 45 -5.60 -12.79 0.12
C ARG A 45 -5.50 -14.03 1.00
N GLU A 46 -4.84 -15.07 0.51
CA GLU A 46 -4.66 -16.30 1.28
C GLU A 46 -3.76 -16.06 2.51
N LYS A 47 -2.66 -15.32 2.34
CA LYS A 47 -1.80 -14.92 3.45
C LYS A 47 -2.55 -14.09 4.50
N PHE A 48 -3.39 -13.14 4.07
CA PHE A 48 -4.25 -12.38 4.98
C PHE A 48 -5.20 -13.33 5.72
N ARG A 49 -5.90 -14.21 5.00
CA ARG A 49 -6.83 -15.19 5.60
C ARG A 49 -6.15 -16.04 6.66
N LEU A 50 -4.96 -16.58 6.38
CA LEU A 50 -4.20 -17.41 7.33
C LEU A 50 -3.72 -16.63 8.56
N ASN A 51 -3.43 -15.34 8.41
CA ASN A 51 -2.90 -14.48 9.47
C ASN A 51 -3.94 -13.52 10.07
N ARG A 52 -5.23 -13.69 9.76
CA ARG A 52 -6.30 -12.72 10.12
C ARG A 52 -6.49 -12.49 11.62
N PHE A 53 -6.01 -13.41 12.45
CA PHE A 53 -6.01 -13.29 13.92
C PHE A 53 -4.61 -12.92 14.48
N SER A 54 -3.65 -12.65 13.61
CA SER A 54 -2.34 -12.07 13.93
C SER A 54 -2.18 -10.71 13.23
N LYS A 55 -0.98 -10.14 13.17
CA LYS A 55 -0.69 -8.85 12.49
C LYS A 55 -0.89 -8.94 10.97
N ALA A 56 -2.14 -9.04 10.52
CA ALA A 56 -2.52 -8.97 9.12
C ALA A 56 -2.63 -7.51 8.66
N SER A 57 -2.14 -7.21 7.46
CA SER A 57 -2.29 -5.91 6.82
C SER A 57 -3.21 -6.06 5.62
N SER A 58 -4.33 -5.35 5.66
CA SER A 58 -5.31 -5.14 4.57
C SER A 58 -4.72 -4.32 3.41
N ASP A 59 -3.73 -3.49 3.71
CA ASP A 59 -3.07 -2.56 2.78
C ASP A 59 -2.21 -3.21 1.70
N VAL A 60 -2.03 -4.54 1.71
CA VAL A 60 -1.15 -5.24 0.76
C VAL A 60 -1.60 -5.02 -0.69
N LEU A 61 -2.92 -5.06 -0.96
CA LEU A 61 -3.44 -4.85 -2.31
C LEU A 61 -3.24 -3.41 -2.81
N LYS A 62 -3.44 -2.44 -1.92
CA LYS A 62 -3.20 -1.01 -2.18
C LYS A 62 -1.73 -0.76 -2.47
N ASN A 63 -0.84 -1.22 -1.60
CA ASN A 63 0.60 -1.08 -1.76
C ASN A 63 1.08 -1.71 -3.07
N PHE A 64 0.56 -2.89 -3.45
CA PHE A 64 0.90 -3.53 -4.71
C PHE A 64 0.61 -2.64 -5.93
N GLN A 65 -0.56 -2.00 -5.98
CA GLN A 65 -0.95 -1.12 -7.10
C GLN A 65 -0.09 0.14 -7.14
N LEU A 66 0.06 0.84 -6.00
CA LEU A 66 0.84 2.08 -5.94
C LEU A 66 2.33 1.87 -6.23
N ILE A 67 2.92 0.78 -5.72
CA ILE A 67 4.33 0.45 -6.00
C ILE A 67 4.54 0.21 -7.50
N LYS A 68 3.58 -0.46 -8.15
CA LYS A 68 3.61 -0.71 -9.60
C LYS A 68 3.51 0.61 -10.38
N GLU A 69 2.61 1.50 -9.99
CA GLU A 69 2.39 2.78 -10.64
C GLU A 69 3.58 3.73 -10.48
N ASN A 70 4.12 3.84 -9.27
CA ASN A 70 5.21 4.76 -8.95
C ASN A 70 6.59 4.25 -9.40
N GLN A 71 6.74 2.96 -9.68
CA GLN A 71 7.96 2.33 -10.19
C GLN A 71 9.23 2.62 -9.36
N ILE A 72 9.07 2.89 -8.06
CA ILE A 72 10.18 3.14 -7.16
C ILE A 72 10.91 1.84 -6.85
N ASP A 73 12.24 1.85 -6.99
CA ASP A 73 13.06 0.69 -6.67
C ASP A 73 13.14 0.47 -5.14
N LEU A 74 12.66 -0.70 -4.70
CA LEU A 74 12.59 -1.14 -3.29
C LEU A 74 13.59 -2.25 -2.94
N ARG A 75 14.61 -2.50 -3.78
CA ARG A 75 15.59 -3.60 -3.62
C ARG A 75 16.50 -3.48 -2.39
N ILE A 76 16.53 -2.34 -1.69
CA ILE A 76 17.32 -2.18 -0.46
C ILE A 76 16.85 -3.23 0.57
N PRO A 77 17.71 -4.07 1.15
CA PRO A 77 17.31 -5.08 2.12
C PRO A 77 16.82 -4.45 3.44
N PRO A 78 15.89 -5.10 4.16
CA PRO A 78 15.48 -4.64 5.49
C PRO A 78 16.62 -4.80 6.50
N VAL A 79 16.86 -3.76 7.30
CA VAL A 79 17.75 -3.85 8.46
C VAL A 79 16.99 -4.49 9.62
N ARG A 80 17.52 -5.57 10.18
CA ARG A 80 16.98 -6.27 11.36
C ARG A 80 18.07 -6.24 12.42
N LEU A 81 17.74 -5.72 13.61
CA LEU A 81 18.64 -5.64 14.74
C LEU A 81 18.36 -6.79 15.70
N GLY A 82 19.41 -7.44 16.18
CA GLY A 82 19.39 -8.38 17.29
C GLY A 82 19.33 -7.68 18.64
N ASN A 83 19.07 -8.46 19.69
CA ASN A 83 19.06 -7.96 21.06
C ASN A 83 20.48 -7.53 21.48
N GLY A 84 20.61 -6.28 21.95
CA GLY A 84 21.89 -5.73 22.40
C GLY A 84 22.87 -5.39 21.26
N GLU A 85 22.43 -5.49 19.99
CA GLU A 85 23.25 -5.13 18.84
C GLU A 85 23.49 -3.62 18.79
N GLU A 86 24.74 -3.21 18.61
CA GLU A 86 25.10 -1.79 18.47
C GLU A 86 24.53 -1.21 17.17
N ILE A 87 23.91 -0.03 17.28
CA ILE A 87 23.32 0.70 16.17
C ILE A 87 24.38 1.58 15.52
N SER A 88 24.92 1.11 14.40
CA SER A 88 25.84 1.90 13.58
C SER A 88 25.09 2.94 12.73
N ARG A 89 25.79 4.02 12.36
CA ARG A 89 25.29 5.04 11.44
C ARG A 89 24.83 4.44 10.11
N GLU A 90 25.56 3.47 9.57
CA GLU A 90 25.24 2.79 8.31
C GLU A 90 23.90 2.05 8.38
N LYS A 91 23.60 1.37 9.51
CA LYS A 91 22.31 0.70 9.74
C LYS A 91 21.17 1.71 9.75
N VAL A 92 21.37 2.85 10.41
CA VAL A 92 20.37 3.95 10.45
C VAL A 92 20.14 4.51 9.05
N GLU A 93 21.21 4.83 8.31
CA GLU A 93 21.11 5.38 6.96
C GLU A 93 20.44 4.41 5.98
N THR A 94 20.76 3.11 6.08
CA THR A 94 20.13 2.07 5.24
C THR A 94 18.65 1.91 5.56
N ALA A 95 18.30 1.85 6.84
CA ALA A 95 16.91 1.75 7.29
C ALA A 95 16.08 2.97 6.86
N LEU A 96 16.61 4.18 7.07
CA LEU A 96 15.95 5.43 6.68
C LEU A 96 15.78 5.52 5.17
N ARG A 97 16.82 5.19 4.40
CA ARG A 97 16.75 5.19 2.93
C ARG A 97 15.68 4.22 2.42
N LYS A 98 15.60 3.02 3.00
CA LYS A 98 14.54 2.05 2.65
C LYS A 98 13.15 2.59 3.03
N ALA A 99 13.01 3.18 4.22
CA ALA A 99 11.74 3.74 4.69
C ALA A 99 11.24 4.85 3.76
N VAL A 100 12.10 5.82 3.42
CA VAL A 100 11.76 6.94 2.52
C VAL A 100 11.34 6.41 1.15
N ARG A 101 12.10 5.46 0.58
CA ARG A 101 11.74 4.86 -0.73
C ARG A 101 10.41 4.13 -0.67
N PHE A 102 10.15 3.36 0.39
CA PHE A 102 8.88 2.70 0.58
C PHE A 102 7.74 3.71 0.67
N THR A 103 7.87 4.75 1.50
CA THR A 103 6.84 5.79 1.62
C THR A 103 6.59 6.48 0.28
N SER A 104 7.62 6.83 -0.48
CA SER A 104 7.43 7.40 -1.82
C SER A 104 6.74 6.42 -2.78
N ALA A 105 7.04 5.13 -2.70
CA ALA A 105 6.45 4.11 -3.56
C ALA A 105 4.95 3.90 -3.33
N ILE A 106 4.43 4.25 -2.15
CA ILE A 106 3.01 4.10 -1.80
C ILE A 106 2.28 5.45 -1.70
N GLN A 107 2.85 6.52 -2.25
CA GLN A 107 2.17 7.81 -2.41
C GLN A 107 1.18 7.71 -3.58
N ALA A 108 -0.01 8.29 -3.43
CA ALA A 108 -0.97 8.37 -4.53
C ALA A 108 -0.71 9.57 -5.45
N SER A 109 -1.38 9.57 -6.60
CA SER A 109 -1.21 10.56 -7.67
C SER A 109 -1.55 12.00 -7.27
N ASP A 110 -2.45 12.20 -6.30
CA ASP A 110 -2.81 13.50 -5.72
C ASP A 110 -1.89 13.91 -4.55
N GLY A 111 -0.86 13.11 -4.26
CA GLY A 111 0.15 13.37 -3.24
C GLY A 111 -0.16 12.85 -1.84
N HIS A 112 -1.36 12.29 -1.58
CA HIS A 112 -1.68 11.73 -0.27
C HIS A 112 -1.14 10.31 -0.10
N TRP A 113 -1.19 9.78 1.13
CA TRP A 113 -0.90 8.38 1.42
C TRP A 113 -2.19 7.64 1.74
N PRO A 114 -2.72 6.85 0.79
CA PRO A 114 -3.91 6.06 1.05
C PRO A 114 -3.60 5.02 2.12
N ALA A 115 -4.55 4.80 3.02
CA ALA A 115 -4.40 3.85 4.11
C ALA A 115 -5.77 3.27 4.42
N GLU A 116 -5.84 1.95 4.54
CA GLU A 116 -6.99 1.33 5.17
C GLU A 116 -6.91 1.61 6.67
N PHE A 117 -7.79 2.50 7.13
CA PHE A 117 -8.08 2.64 8.55
C PHE A 117 -9.08 1.55 8.92
N SER A 118 -8.58 0.35 9.21
CA SER A 118 -9.41 -0.71 9.77
C SER A 118 -10.07 -0.19 11.04
N GLY A 119 -11.39 -0.37 11.12
CA GLY A 119 -12.16 -0.05 12.31
C GLY A 119 -11.83 -0.99 13.47
N PRO A 120 -12.45 -0.76 14.63
CA PRO A 120 -12.28 -1.64 15.77
C PRO A 120 -12.75 -3.07 15.47
N LEU A 121 -12.02 -4.05 15.99
CA LEU A 121 -12.34 -5.48 15.91
C LEU A 121 -13.14 -5.95 17.14
N PHE A 122 -14.08 -5.13 17.64
CA PHE A 122 -14.90 -5.44 18.82
C PHE A 122 -16.29 -5.97 18.45
#